data_AF-A0A131ZZ53-F1
#
_entry.id   AF-A0A131ZZ53-F1
#
_cell.length_a   1.000
_cell.length_b   1.000
_cell.length_c   1.000
_cell.angle_alpha   90.00
_cell.angle_beta   90.00
_cell.angle_gamma   90.00
#
_symmetry.space_group_name_H-M   'P 1'
#
loop_
_entity.id
_entity.type
_entity.pdbx_description
1 polymer ?
#
loop_
_entity_poly.entity_id
_entity_poly.type
_entity_poly.pdbx_seq_one_letter_code
_entity_poly.pdbx_strand_id
1 'polypeptide(L)'
;MSDDELQFHYFKMHDSDNNNMLDGSELIKSLIHWHVEESRHMGKNAPPHGTTKIFTDAELEQMIDPILASDDRNNDGFIDYPEFVAAQKVRGF
;
A
#
# COMPACT_ATOMS: atom_id res chain seq x y z
N MET A 1 18.76 -7.91 10.23
CA MET A 1 17.63 -6.98 10.10
C MET A 1 16.65 -7.32 11.19
N SER A 2 16.36 -6.36 12.05
CA SER A 2 15.33 -6.51 13.10
C SER A 2 13.94 -6.29 12.47
N ASP A 3 12.88 -6.79 13.10
CA ASP A 3 11.51 -6.59 12.61
C ASP A 3 11.17 -5.10 12.43
N ASP A 4 11.64 -4.25 13.35
CA ASP A 4 11.51 -2.79 13.26
C ASP A 4 12.21 -2.20 12.02
N GLU A 5 13.38 -2.72 11.67
CA GLU A 5 14.17 -2.25 10.51
C GLU A 5 13.49 -2.68 9.21
N LEU A 6 12.88 -3.86 9.20
CA LEU A 6 12.10 -4.36 8.07
C LEU A 6 10.82 -3.56 7.88
N GLN A 7 10.08 -3.26 8.97
CA GLN A 7 8.89 -2.40 8.93
C GLN A 7 9.22 -1.00 8.42
N PHE A 8 10.30 -0.39 8.95
CA PHE A 8 10.77 0.90 8.48
C PHE A 8 11.20 0.86 7.01
N HIS A 9 11.87 -0.21 6.59
CA HIS A 9 12.24 -0.38 5.19
C HIS A 9 11.01 -0.50 4.28
N TYR A 10 10.00 -1.28 4.67
CA TYR A 10 8.73 -1.37 3.93
C TYR A 10 8.01 -0.04 3.85
N PHE A 11 8.00 0.73 4.94
CA PHE A 11 7.44 2.08 4.96
C PHE A 11 8.19 2.99 3.97
N LYS A 12 9.52 3.05 4.07
CA LYS A 12 10.36 3.87 3.19
C LYS A 12 10.36 3.43 1.72
N MET A 13 10.05 2.17 1.43
CA MET A 13 9.96 1.68 0.06
C MET A 13 8.78 2.31 -0.70
N HIS A 14 7.70 2.65 0.00
CA HIS A 14 6.48 3.17 -0.59
C HIS A 14 6.36 4.70 -0.50
N ASP A 15 7.08 5.31 0.46
CA ASP A 15 7.30 6.76 0.60
C ASP A 15 8.13 7.29 -0.58
N SER A 16 7.43 7.77 -1.60
CA SER A 16 7.98 8.20 -2.88
C SER A 16 8.56 9.62 -2.83
N ASP A 17 8.02 10.48 -1.97
CA ASP A 17 8.43 11.88 -1.83
C ASP A 17 9.36 12.12 -0.62
N ASN A 18 9.63 11.08 0.18
CA ASN A 18 10.48 11.09 1.37
C ASN A 18 10.00 12.00 2.49
N ASN A 19 8.69 12.24 2.59
CA ASN A 19 8.10 13.05 3.66
C ASN A 19 7.93 12.27 4.98
N ASN A 20 8.22 10.96 4.99
CA ASN A 20 7.99 10.02 6.10
C ASN A 20 6.52 9.86 6.52
N MET A 21 5.63 9.97 5.54
CA MET A 21 4.19 9.76 5.63
C MET A 21 3.79 8.96 4.38
N LEU A 22 2.69 8.21 4.46
CA LEU A 22 2.13 7.53 3.29
C LEU A 22 0.80 8.16 2.93
N ASP A 23 0.72 8.73 1.73
CA ASP A 23 -0.53 9.26 1.19
C ASP A 23 -1.35 8.17 0.46
N GLY A 24 -2.62 8.47 0.19
CA GLY A 24 -3.51 7.55 -0.54
C GLY A 24 -2.98 7.13 -1.91
N SER A 25 -2.26 8.00 -2.62
CA SER A 25 -1.64 7.68 -3.93
C SER A 25 -0.45 6.73 -3.78
N GLU A 26 0.34 6.86 -2.72
CA GLU A 26 1.43 5.96 -2.39
C GLU A 26 0.92 4.58 -2.01
N LEU A 27 -0.15 4.52 -1.21
CA LEU A 27 -0.87 3.28 -0.91
C LEU A 27 -1.43 2.62 -2.18
N ILE A 28 -2.01 3.41 -3.09
CA ILE A 28 -2.50 2.91 -4.39
C ILE A 28 -1.36 2.28 -5.20
N LYS A 29 -0.24 2.99 -5.33
CA LYS A 29 0.93 2.49 -6.06
C LYS A 29 1.43 1.18 -5.45
N SER A 30 1.43 1.08 -4.12
CA SER A 30 1.81 -0.12 -3.38
C SER A 30 0.89 -1.31 -3.69
N LEU A 31 -0.42 -1.09 -3.65
CA LEU A 31 -1.43 -2.11 -3.95
C LEU A 31 -1.38 -2.59 -5.40
N ILE A 32 -1.22 -1.65 -6.35
CA ILE A 32 -1.07 -1.97 -7.77
C ILE A 32 0.23 -2.74 -8.01
N HIS A 33 1.34 -2.35 -7.37
CA HIS A 33 2.63 -3.02 -7.50
C HIS A 33 2.53 -4.50 -7.09
N TRP A 34 1.91 -4.78 -5.93
CA TRP A 34 1.66 -6.15 -5.49
C TRP A 34 0.84 -6.96 -6.51
N HIS A 35 -0.22 -6.37 -7.05
CA HIS A 35 -1.11 -7.04 -8.01
C HIS A 35 -0.45 -7.30 -9.38
N VAL A 36 0.43 -6.40 -9.83
CA VAL A 36 1.22 -6.57 -11.06
C VAL A 36 2.34 -7.60 -10.89
N GLU A 37 2.95 -7.70 -9.70
CA GLU A 37 3.92 -8.76 -9.43
C GLU A 37 3.26 -10.14 -9.38
N GLU A 38 2.11 -10.29 -8.71
CA GLU A 38 1.36 -11.56 -8.65
C GLU A 38 1.02 -12.10 -10.04
N SER A 39 0.60 -11.22 -10.97
CA SER A 39 0.26 -11.63 -12.33
C SER A 39 1.46 -12.01 -13.19
N ARG A 40 2.62 -11.37 -12.98
CA ARG A 40 3.88 -11.73 -13.65
C ARG A 40 4.36 -13.13 -13.25
N HIS A 41 4.04 -13.56 -12.03
CA HIS A 41 4.39 -14.89 -11.52
C HIS A 41 3.46 -16.00 -12.03
N MET A 42 2.29 -15.70 -12.62
CA MET A 42 1.36 -16.71 -13.16
C MET A 42 1.74 -17.31 -14.52
N GLY A 43 2.84 -16.88 -15.15
CA GLY A 43 3.32 -17.46 -16.42
C GLY A 43 2.33 -17.31 -17.59
N LYS A 44 2.64 -17.92 -18.74
CA LYS A 44 1.98 -17.76 -20.06
C LYS A 44 0.45 -18.00 -20.14
N ASN A 45 -0.22 -18.35 -19.04
CA ASN A 45 -1.68 -18.47 -18.96
C ASN A 45 -2.36 -17.19 -18.45
N ALA A 46 -1.61 -16.12 -18.17
CA ALA A 46 -2.18 -14.81 -17.92
C ALA A 46 -2.90 -14.28 -19.18
N PRO A 47 -4.05 -13.58 -19.04
CA PRO A 47 -4.75 -12.96 -20.17
C PRO A 47 -3.77 -12.11 -21.02
N PRO A 48 -3.97 -12.02 -22.35
CA PRO A 48 -3.03 -11.34 -23.26
C PRO A 48 -2.92 -9.81 -23.06
N HIS A 49 -3.66 -9.23 -22.13
CA HIS A 49 -3.35 -7.95 -21.52
C HIS A 49 -2.66 -8.24 -20.19
N GLY A 50 -1.39 -7.89 -20.06
CA GLY A 50 -0.77 -7.75 -18.73
C GLY A 50 -1.74 -7.01 -17.83
N THR A 51 -1.83 -7.40 -16.56
CA THR A 51 -2.84 -6.98 -15.60
C THR A 51 -2.71 -5.51 -15.18
N THR A 52 -2.50 -4.61 -16.12
CA THR A 52 -2.94 -3.22 -16.00
C THR A 52 -4.47 -3.24 -16.09
N LYS A 53 -5.14 -3.86 -15.11
CA LYS A 53 -6.53 -3.52 -14.84
C LYS A 53 -6.46 -2.03 -14.49
N ILE A 54 -6.89 -1.19 -15.42
CA ILE A 54 -6.99 0.24 -15.16
C ILE A 54 -8.15 0.36 -14.18
N PHE A 55 -7.81 0.39 -12.90
CA PHE A 55 -8.77 0.70 -11.86
C PHE A 55 -9.26 2.11 -12.10
N THR A 56 -10.57 2.31 -12.03
CA THR A 56 -11.11 3.66 -12.01
C THR A 56 -10.79 4.31 -10.67
N ASP A 57 -10.76 5.64 -10.63
CA ASP A 57 -10.57 6.40 -9.40
C ASP A 57 -11.52 5.92 -8.30
N ALA A 58 -12.78 5.62 -8.63
CA ALA A 58 -13.76 5.08 -7.70
C ALA A 58 -13.42 3.67 -7.17
N GLU A 59 -12.82 2.80 -7.97
CA GLU A 59 -12.33 1.49 -7.48
C GLU A 59 -11.13 1.67 -6.55
N LEU A 60 -10.25 2.63 -6.84
CA LEU A 60 -9.09 2.94 -6.00
C LEU A 60 -9.51 3.55 -4.66
N GLU A 61 -10.44 4.50 -4.66
CA GLU A 61 -11.05 5.07 -3.45
C GLU A 61 -11.65 3.96 -2.57
N GLN A 62 -12.42 3.04 -3.15
CA GLN A 62 -12.99 1.91 -2.39
C GLN A 62 -11.95 1.00 -1.73
N MET A 63 -10.72 0.95 -2.25
CA MET A 63 -9.62 0.19 -1.66
C MET A 63 -8.87 0.99 -0.58
N ILE A 64 -8.70 2.30 -0.79
CA ILE A 64 -7.93 3.17 0.10
C ILE A 64 -8.75 3.69 1.28
N ASP A 65 -10.00 4.08 1.07
CA ASP A 65 -10.85 4.65 2.10
C ASP A 65 -10.92 3.78 3.37
N PRO A 66 -11.05 2.43 3.29
CA PRO A 66 -11.06 1.59 4.48
C PRO A 66 -9.70 1.53 5.19
N ILE A 67 -8.60 1.66 4.44
CA ILE A 67 -7.23 1.66 4.98
C ILE A 67 -7.01 2.96 5.75
N LEU A 68 -7.26 4.11 5.11
CA LEU A 68 -7.17 5.41 5.77
C LEU A 68 -8.11 5.48 6.98
N ALA A 69 -9.38 5.09 6.84
CA ALA A 69 -10.33 5.13 7.97
C ALA A 69 -9.92 4.27 9.19
N SER A 70 -9.07 3.26 8.99
CA SER A 70 -8.59 2.38 10.07
C SER A 70 -7.23 2.81 10.63
N ASP A 71 -6.35 3.29 9.76
CA ASP A 71 -4.93 3.50 10.05
C ASP A 71 -4.61 4.98 10.31
N ASP A 72 -5.25 5.91 9.61
CA ASP A 72 -5.15 7.37 9.82
C ASP A 72 -6.00 7.77 11.04
N ARG A 73 -5.34 7.99 12.18
CA ARG A 73 -6.01 8.28 13.45
C ARG A 73 -6.27 9.76 13.63
N ASN A 74 -5.43 10.60 13.03
CA ASN A 74 -5.50 12.04 13.16
C ASN A 74 -6.39 12.68 12.07
N ASN A 75 -6.80 11.89 11.06
CA ASN A 75 -7.59 12.27 9.88
C ASN A 75 -6.95 13.40 9.07
N ASP A 76 -5.62 13.40 8.93
CA ASP A 76 -4.88 14.36 8.12
C ASP A 76 -4.74 13.91 6.65
N GLY A 77 -5.20 12.70 6.31
CA GLY A 77 -5.14 12.12 4.97
C GLY A 77 -3.83 11.38 4.68
N PHE A 78 -2.98 11.20 5.70
CA PHE A 78 -1.71 10.50 5.61
C PHE A 78 -1.62 9.44 6.71
N ILE A 79 -0.72 8.48 6.52
CA ILE A 79 -0.36 7.50 7.54
C ILE A 79 1.09 7.75 7.93
N ASP A 80 1.32 8.24 9.14
CA ASP A 80 2.67 8.39 9.67
C ASP A 80 3.26 7.04 10.13
N TYR A 81 4.57 7.00 10.41
CA TYR A 81 5.22 5.78 10.86
C TYR A 81 4.61 5.20 12.17
N PRO A 82 4.34 6.00 13.22
CA PRO A 82 3.59 5.53 14.40
C PRO A 82 2.23 4.88 14.07
N GLU A 83 1.44 5.48 13.18
CA GLU A 83 0.14 4.98 12.73
C GLU A 83 0.28 3.69 11.94
N PHE A 84 1.26 3.61 11.04
CA PHE A 84 1.61 2.40 10.29
C PHE A 84 1.97 1.23 11.23
N VAL A 85 2.83 1.47 12.22
CA VAL A 85 3.21 0.44 13.21
C VAL A 85 2.01 0.02 14.05
N ALA A 86 1.14 0.97 14.42
CA ALA A 86 -0.07 0.67 15.17
C ALA A 86 -1.05 -0.17 14.33
N ALA A 87 -1.20 0.14 13.06
CA ALA A 87 -2.02 -0.62 12.11
C ALA A 87 -1.48 -2.05 11.90
N GLN A 88 -0.16 -2.22 11.75
CA GLN A 88 0.47 -3.55 11.67
C GLN A 88 0.19 -4.42 12.89
N LYS A 89 0.26 -3.84 14.10
CA LYS A 89 -0.07 -4.55 15.34
C LYS A 89 -1.54 -4.97 15.42
N VAL A 90 -2.45 -4.15 14.90
CA VAL A 90 -3.88 -4.48 14.82
C VAL A 90 -4.13 -5.60 13.80
N ARG A 91 -3.39 -5.62 12.68
CA ARG A 91 -3.49 -6.64 11.63
C ARG A 91 -2.84 -7.98 11.99
N GLY A 92 -2.12 -8.06 13.11
CA GLY A 92 -1.65 -9.33 13.68
C GLY A 92 -0.49 -9.97 12.92
N PHE A 93 0.47 -9.16 12.48
CA PHE A 93 1.81 -9.65 12.14
C PHE A 93 2.67 -9.78 13.41
#